data_AF-A0A962P9Y5-F1
#
_entry.id   AF-A0A962P9Y5-F1
#
_cell.length_a   1.000
_cell.length_b   1.000
_cell.length_c   1.000
_cell.angle_alpha   90.00
_cell.angle_beta   90.00
_cell.angle_gamma   90.00
#
_symmetry.space_group_name_H-M   'P 1'
#
loop_
_entity.id
_entity.type
_entity.pdbx_description
1 polymer ?
#
loop_
_entity_poly.entity_id
_entity_poly.type
_entity_poly.pdbx_seq_one_letter_code
_entity_poly.pdbx_strand_id
1 'polypeptide(L)'
;MNLDNLNKWLTLIANLGVIAGLFVLISEIRYAVETTQFQTYQSRIDSQIERNAEFALSRELADIYQKVDTQGLDSLVGSEYRRYLSWEASKLQRFQGTYAAWKRGFLSDDENTESLNAAAREYQRRWAPMELNIVNTEFLEAILKVSDPPPPVLIDR
;
A
#
# COMPACT_ATOMS: atom_id res chain seq x y z
N MET A 1 62.42 8.66 21.06
CA MET A 1 60.99 8.28 21.07
C MET A 1 60.67 7.76 19.68
N ASN A 2 60.33 6.48 19.53
CA ASN A 2 60.24 5.80 18.23
C ASN A 2 59.04 6.31 17.42
N LEU A 3 59.28 7.20 16.46
CA LEU A 3 58.29 7.73 15.52
C LEU A 3 57.57 6.60 14.76
N ASP A 4 58.25 5.49 14.50
CA ASP A 4 57.67 4.31 13.84
C ASP A 4 56.59 3.61 14.69
N ASN A 5 56.77 3.55 16.01
CA ASN A 5 55.78 2.96 16.91
C ASN A 5 54.54 3.84 17.02
N LEU A 6 54.73 5.17 16.99
CA LEU A 6 53.62 6.13 16.96
C LEU A 6 52.82 6.02 15.66
N ASN A 7 53.50 5.93 14.51
CA ASN A 7 52.84 5.82 13.21
C ASN A 7 52.03 4.51 13.06
N LYS A 8 52.56 3.39 13.57
CA LYS A 8 51.83 2.11 13.62
C LYS A 8 50.58 2.19 14.50
N TRP A 9 50.67 2.85 15.65
CA TRP A 9 49.54 3.01 16.57
C TRP A 9 48.45 3.92 15.99
N LEU A 10 48.85 5.02 15.33
CA LEU A 10 47.92 5.91 14.63
C LEU A 10 47.19 5.20 13.49
N THR A 11 47.91 4.41 12.68
CA THR A 11 47.30 3.61 11.61
C THR A 11 46.32 2.58 12.17
N LEU A 12 46.65 1.93 13.29
CA LEU A 12 45.74 0.98 13.95
C LEU A 12 44.45 1.66 14.38
N ILE A 13 44.53 2.82 15.05
CA ILE A 13 43.36 3.58 15.49
C ILE A 13 42.52 4.05 14.31
N ALA A 14 43.17 4.54 13.25
CA ALA A 14 42.46 4.95 12.04
C ALA A 14 41.65 3.79 11.44
N ASN A 15 42.26 2.61 11.32
CA ASN A 15 41.57 1.42 10.81
C ASN A 15 40.43 0.97 11.73
N LEU A 16 40.62 1.01 13.05
CA LEU A 16 39.56 0.71 14.02
C LEU A 16 38.41 1.73 13.93
N GLY A 17 38.73 3.01 13.74
CA GLY A 17 37.74 4.08 13.55
C GLY A 17 36.90 3.85 12.28
N VAL A 18 37.52 3.42 11.18
CA VAL A 18 36.81 3.08 9.94
C VAL A 18 35.87 1.89 10.16
N ILE A 19 36.34 0.82 10.83
CA ILE A 19 35.51 -0.36 11.12
C ILE A 19 34.33 0.01 12.03
N ALA A 20 34.58 0.80 13.08
CA ALA A 20 33.55 1.29 13.97
C ALA A 20 32.53 2.16 13.22
N GLY A 21 33.01 3.07 12.35
CA GLY A 21 32.15 3.91 11.51
C GLY A 21 31.26 3.09 10.57
N LEU A 22 31.81 2.04 9.94
CA LEU A 22 31.02 1.11 9.11
C LEU A 22 29.96 0.38 9.93
N PHE A 23 30.28 -0.05 11.15
CA PHE A 23 29.32 -0.71 12.02
C PHE A 23 28.17 0.23 12.41
N VAL A 24 28.48 1.48 12.76
CA VAL A 24 27.48 2.52 13.05
C VAL A 24 26.60 2.75 11.84
N LEU A 25 27.18 2.94 10.65
CA LEU A 25 26.43 3.14 9.41
C LEU A 25 25.46 1.98 9.11
N ILE A 26 25.90 0.74 9.28
CA ILE A 26 25.04 -0.44 9.09
C ILE A 26 23.87 -0.42 10.08
N SER A 27 24.12 -0.06 11.34
CA SER A 27 23.07 0.03 12.36
C SER A 27 22.07 1.15 12.08
N GLU A 28 22.54 2.32 11.63
CA GLU A 28 21.70 3.46 11.25
C GLU A 28 20.82 3.11 10.05
N ILE A 29 21.37 2.45 9.03
CA ILE A 29 20.59 2.01 7.87
C ILE A 29 19.46 1.07 8.30
N ARG A 30 19.74 0.10 9.17
CA ARG A 30 18.73 -0.84 9.68
C ARG A 30 17.63 -0.11 10.45
N TYR A 31 18.02 0.78 11.36
CA TYR A 31 17.07 1.57 12.15
C TYR A 31 16.22 2.49 11.27
N ALA A 32 16.81 3.12 10.25
CA ALA A 32 16.09 3.98 9.32
C ALA A 32 15.06 3.18 8.50
N VAL A 33 15.42 1.97 8.05
CA VAL A 33 14.51 1.07 7.33
C VAL A 33 13.34 0.64 8.23
N GLU A 34 13.63 0.18 9.45
CA GLU A 34 12.61 -0.24 10.41
C GLU A 34 11.65 0.90 10.77
N THR A 35 12.19 2.09 11.02
CA THR A 35 11.39 3.30 11.30
C THR A 35 10.51 3.67 10.12
N THR A 36 11.03 3.59 8.89
CA THR A 36 10.27 3.90 7.67
C THR A 36 9.14 2.89 7.44
N GLN A 37 9.39 1.60 7.67
CA GLN A 37 8.39 0.54 7.58
C GLN A 37 7.27 0.79 8.61
N PHE A 38 7.64 1.07 9.86
CA PHE A 38 6.67 1.36 10.92
C PHE A 38 5.82 2.62 10.61
N GLN A 39 6.44 3.72 10.17
CA GLN A 39 5.72 4.93 9.79
C GLN A 39 4.78 4.70 8.60
N THR A 40 5.23 3.92 7.61
CA THR A 40 4.40 3.54 6.46
C THR A 40 3.18 2.72 6.90
N TYR A 41 3.40 1.76 7.81
CA TYR A 41 2.34 0.95 8.38
C TYR A 41 1.33 1.80 9.17
N GLN A 42 1.81 2.66 10.07
CA GLN A 42 0.96 3.55 10.85
C GLN A 42 0.15 4.50 9.95
N SER A 43 0.80 5.13 8.97
CA SER A 43 0.12 6.02 8.01
C SER A 43 -0.99 5.31 7.24
N ARG A 44 -0.79 4.03 6.86
CA ARG A 44 -1.83 3.22 6.22
C ARG A 44 -3.00 2.95 7.15
N ILE A 45 -2.74 2.61 8.41
CA ILE A 45 -3.79 2.39 9.43
C ILE A 45 -4.59 3.66 9.64
N ASP A 46 -3.94 4.79 9.88
CA ASP A 46 -4.60 6.06 10.13
C ASP A 46 -5.47 6.45 8.94
N SER A 47 -4.92 6.31 7.72
CA SER A 47 -5.65 6.56 6.49
C SER A 47 -6.83 5.59 6.30
N GLN A 48 -6.74 4.34 6.78
CA GLN A 48 -7.86 3.40 6.73
C GLN A 48 -8.94 3.74 7.75
N ILE A 49 -8.57 4.14 8.96
CA ILE A 49 -9.50 4.56 10.02
C ILE A 49 -10.26 5.81 9.58
N GLU A 50 -9.57 6.83 9.07
CA GLU A 50 -10.16 8.07 8.59
C GLU A 50 -11.22 7.78 7.52
N ARG A 51 -10.91 6.94 6.54
CA ARG A 51 -11.86 6.56 5.49
C ARG A 51 -13.03 5.74 5.99
N ASN A 52 -12.79 4.79 6.88
CA ASN A 52 -13.87 4.00 7.47
C ASN A 52 -14.81 4.92 8.26
N ALA A 53 -14.26 5.93 8.94
CA ALA A 53 -15.03 6.96 9.61
C ALA A 53 -15.80 7.83 8.61
N GLU A 54 -15.18 8.32 7.54
CA GLU A 54 -15.86 9.08 6.48
C GLU A 54 -17.04 8.30 5.89
N PHE A 55 -16.83 7.02 5.57
CA PHE A 55 -17.90 6.16 5.06
C PHE A 55 -19.00 5.94 6.11
N ALA A 56 -18.63 5.60 7.35
CA ALA A 56 -19.58 5.32 8.42
C ALA A 56 -20.41 6.56 8.82
N LEU A 57 -19.82 7.76 8.71
CA LEU A 57 -20.48 9.02 9.06
C LEU A 57 -21.25 9.62 7.87
N SER A 58 -20.95 9.23 6.63
CA SER A 58 -21.60 9.73 5.43
C SER A 58 -22.84 8.90 5.08
N ARG A 59 -24.01 9.32 5.61
CA ARG A 59 -25.30 8.72 5.26
C ARG A 59 -25.54 8.70 3.75
N GLU A 60 -25.19 9.78 3.05
CA GLU A 60 -25.35 9.88 1.59
C GLU A 60 -24.53 8.82 0.85
N LEU A 61 -23.31 8.52 1.29
CA LEU A 61 -22.49 7.52 0.61
C LEU A 61 -23.02 6.10 0.84
N ALA A 62 -23.48 5.80 2.06
CA ALA A 62 -24.13 4.53 2.37
C ALA A 62 -25.39 4.30 1.51
N ASP A 63 -26.24 5.33 1.38
CA ASP A 63 -27.46 5.27 0.56
C ASP A 63 -27.12 5.04 -0.93
N ILE A 64 -26.08 5.72 -1.45
CA ILE A 64 -25.57 5.50 -2.81
C ILE A 64 -25.12 4.05 -3.01
N TYR A 65 -24.36 3.49 -2.07
CA TYR A 65 -23.89 2.11 -2.16
C TYR A 65 -25.03 1.10 -2.12
N GLN A 66 -25.98 1.29 -1.21
CA GLN A 66 -27.19 0.45 -1.16
C GLN A 66 -27.95 0.53 -2.48
N LYS A 67 -28.08 1.72 -3.06
CA LYS A 67 -28.76 1.93 -4.32
C LYS A 67 -28.04 1.23 -5.48
N VAL A 68 -26.71 1.34 -5.58
CA VAL A 68 -25.92 0.59 -6.57
C VAL A 68 -26.09 -0.92 -6.40
N ASP A 69 -26.01 -1.42 -5.16
CA ASP A 69 -26.07 -2.86 -4.89
C ASP A 69 -27.47 -3.45 -5.11
N THR A 70 -28.54 -2.64 -5.00
CA THR A 70 -29.93 -3.11 -5.18
C THR A 70 -30.53 -2.81 -6.55
N GLN A 71 -30.13 -1.71 -7.19
CA GLN A 71 -30.73 -1.19 -8.42
C GLN A 71 -29.73 -1.07 -9.59
N GLY A 72 -28.44 -1.32 -9.34
CA GLY A 72 -27.38 -1.19 -10.33
C GLY A 72 -26.85 0.23 -10.48
N LEU A 73 -25.73 0.35 -11.20
CA LEU A 73 -25.00 1.62 -11.40
C LEU A 73 -25.83 2.67 -12.15
N ASP A 74 -26.64 2.25 -13.11
CA ASP A 74 -27.46 3.13 -13.96
C ASP A 74 -28.59 3.84 -13.20
N SER A 75 -28.88 3.40 -11.96
CA SER A 75 -29.87 4.03 -11.09
C SER A 75 -29.39 5.35 -10.49
N LEU A 76 -28.09 5.62 -10.50
CA LEU A 76 -27.50 6.80 -9.87
C LEU A 76 -27.80 8.07 -10.67
N VAL A 77 -28.21 9.14 -9.99
CA VAL A 77 -28.27 10.47 -10.61
C VAL A 77 -26.86 11.05 -10.75
N GLY A 78 -26.67 12.06 -11.60
CA GLY A 78 -25.34 12.55 -11.95
C GLY A 78 -24.45 12.97 -10.78
N SER A 79 -24.99 13.50 -9.67
CA SER A 79 -24.22 13.82 -8.46
C SER A 79 -23.82 12.57 -7.67
N GLU A 80 -24.72 11.61 -7.54
CA GLU A 80 -24.47 10.32 -6.88
C GLU A 80 -23.39 9.54 -7.64
N TYR A 81 -23.52 9.46 -8.98
CA TYR A 81 -22.56 8.78 -9.83
C TYR A 81 -21.15 9.36 -9.69
N ARG A 82 -21.01 10.69 -9.73
CA ARG A 82 -19.70 11.34 -9.54
C ARG A 82 -19.09 11.07 -8.17
N ARG A 83 -19.91 11.08 -7.11
CA ARG A 83 -19.42 10.79 -5.75
C ARG A 83 -18.99 9.33 -5.60
N TYR A 84 -19.80 8.40 -6.11
CA TYR A 84 -19.48 6.98 -6.14
C TYR A 84 -18.19 6.72 -6.93
N LEU A 85 -18.08 7.28 -8.14
CA LEU A 85 -16.89 7.15 -8.99
C LEU A 85 -15.64 7.72 -8.32
N SER A 86 -15.75 8.90 -7.69
CA SER A 86 -14.64 9.51 -6.96
C SER A 86 -14.17 8.60 -5.83
N TRP A 87 -15.09 8.01 -5.09
CA TRP A 87 -14.76 7.12 -3.99
C TRP A 87 -14.12 5.81 -4.46
N GLU A 88 -14.64 5.20 -5.52
CA GLU A 88 -14.05 3.99 -6.13
C GLU A 88 -12.69 4.26 -6.78
N ALA A 89 -12.50 5.42 -7.41
CA ALA A 89 -11.19 5.86 -7.90
C ALA A 89 -10.18 6.03 -6.75
N SER A 90 -10.61 6.61 -5.64
CA SER A 90 -9.78 6.70 -4.43
C SER A 90 -9.49 5.31 -3.84
N LYS A 91 -10.41 4.34 -3.91
CA LYS A 91 -10.12 2.93 -3.55
C LYS A 91 -9.03 2.34 -4.44
N LEU A 92 -9.18 2.47 -5.75
CA LEU A 92 -8.22 1.98 -6.74
C LEU A 92 -6.80 2.53 -6.50
N GLN A 93 -6.66 3.84 -6.31
CA GLN A 93 -5.36 4.47 -6.03
C GLN A 93 -4.66 3.88 -4.80
N ARG A 94 -5.43 3.46 -3.79
CA ARG A 94 -4.86 2.84 -2.58
C ARG A 94 -4.31 1.45 -2.83
N PHE A 95 -5.01 0.64 -3.61
CA PHE A 95 -4.50 -0.67 -3.99
C PHE A 95 -3.23 -0.54 -4.83
N GLN A 96 -3.19 0.42 -5.76
CA GLN A 96 -1.98 0.76 -6.50
C GLN A 96 -0.84 1.22 -5.57
N GLY A 97 -1.13 2.06 -4.58
CA GLY A 97 -0.16 2.51 -3.59
C GLY A 97 0.37 1.37 -2.72
N THR A 98 -0.51 0.45 -2.31
CA THR A 98 -0.14 -0.76 -1.55
C THR A 98 0.76 -1.66 -2.37
N TYR A 99 0.40 -1.93 -3.63
CA TYR A 99 1.24 -2.70 -4.55
C TYR A 99 2.62 -2.04 -4.77
N ALA A 100 2.65 -0.72 -4.94
CA ALA A 100 3.90 0.02 -5.09
C ALA A 100 4.76 0.04 -3.82
N ALA A 101 4.16 -0.03 -2.63
CA ALA A 101 4.88 -0.15 -1.36
C ALA A 101 5.48 -1.55 -1.21
N TRP A 102 4.73 -2.59 -1.58
CA TRP A 102 5.23 -3.97 -1.63
C TRP A 102 6.43 -4.14 -2.57
N LYS A 103 6.33 -3.61 -3.81
CA LYS A 103 7.45 -3.64 -4.78
C LYS A 103 8.75 -3.01 -4.26
N ARG A 104 8.66 -2.13 -3.26
CA ARG A 104 9.81 -1.46 -2.62
C ARG A 104 10.29 -2.16 -1.34
N GLY A 105 9.68 -3.28 -0.95
CA GLY A 105 10.02 -4.02 0.26
C GLY A 105 9.49 -3.39 1.56
N PHE A 106 8.49 -2.51 1.46
CA PHE A 106 7.86 -1.93 2.65
C PHE A 106 6.74 -2.79 3.22
N LEU A 107 6.22 -3.74 2.44
CA LEU A 107 5.13 -4.65 2.83
C LEU A 107 5.54 -6.10 2.59
N SER A 108 4.97 -7.00 3.37
CA SER A 108 5.13 -8.44 3.20
C SER A 108 4.37 -8.99 1.98
N ASP A 109 4.75 -10.18 1.53
CA ASP A 109 4.06 -10.88 0.44
C ASP A 109 2.61 -11.24 0.81
N ASP A 110 2.34 -11.58 2.07
CA ASP A 110 0.99 -11.90 2.56
C ASP A 110 0.07 -10.68 2.49
N GLU A 111 0.52 -9.53 2.98
CA GLU A 111 -0.24 -8.27 2.91
C GLU A 111 -0.53 -7.86 1.46
N ASN A 112 0.44 -8.04 0.57
CA ASN A 112 0.25 -7.75 -0.85
C ASN A 112 -0.71 -8.74 -1.52
N THR A 113 -0.62 -10.03 -1.18
CA THR A 113 -1.51 -11.06 -1.69
C THR A 113 -2.96 -10.80 -1.27
N GLU A 114 -3.21 -10.46 -0.01
CA GLU A 114 -4.53 -10.08 0.47
C GLU A 114 -5.06 -8.83 -0.26
N SER A 115 -4.22 -7.80 -0.39
CA SER A 115 -4.54 -6.56 -1.10
C SER A 115 -4.88 -6.81 -2.57
N LEU A 116 -4.11 -7.63 -3.28
CA LEU A 116 -4.36 -7.98 -4.68
C LEU A 116 -5.65 -8.79 -4.85
N ASN A 117 -5.93 -9.73 -3.94
CA ASN A 117 -7.18 -10.49 -3.94
C ASN A 117 -8.40 -9.56 -3.74
N ALA A 118 -8.30 -8.60 -2.82
CA ALA A 118 -9.35 -7.60 -2.62
C ALA A 118 -9.53 -6.71 -3.84
N ALA A 119 -8.43 -6.22 -4.43
CA ALA A 119 -8.47 -5.42 -5.65
C ALA A 119 -9.05 -6.19 -6.84
N ALA A 120 -8.75 -7.48 -6.98
CA ALA A 120 -9.31 -8.34 -8.02
C ALA A 120 -10.83 -8.48 -7.92
N ARG A 121 -11.36 -8.66 -6.71
CA ARG A 121 -12.82 -8.69 -6.47
C ARG A 121 -13.48 -7.37 -6.85
N GLU A 122 -12.89 -6.25 -6.45
CA GLU A 122 -13.43 -4.91 -6.76
C GLU A 122 -13.32 -4.59 -8.25
N TYR A 123 -12.25 -5.02 -8.92
CA TYR A 123 -12.08 -4.85 -10.36
C TYR A 123 -13.20 -5.54 -11.13
N GLN A 124 -13.46 -6.82 -10.84
CA GLN A 124 -14.51 -7.60 -11.49
C GLN A 124 -15.91 -7.05 -11.20
N ARG A 125 -16.19 -6.69 -9.94
CA ARG A 125 -17.54 -6.29 -9.52
C ARG A 125 -17.88 -4.84 -9.89
N ARG A 126 -16.90 -3.93 -9.82
CA ARG A 126 -17.15 -2.49 -9.82
C ARG A 126 -16.33 -1.76 -10.88
N TRP A 127 -15.01 -1.89 -10.88
CA TRP A 127 -14.17 -0.98 -11.67
C TRP A 127 -14.18 -1.25 -13.16
N ALA A 128 -14.22 -2.52 -13.59
CA ALA A 128 -14.28 -2.86 -15.01
C ALA A 128 -15.56 -2.34 -15.69
N PRO A 129 -16.78 -2.50 -15.10
CA PRO A 129 -18.00 -1.88 -15.64
C PRO A 129 -17.96 -0.35 -15.70
N MET A 130 -17.20 0.30 -14.82
CA MET A 130 -17.07 1.77 -14.77
C MET A 130 -15.97 2.30 -15.69
N GLU A 131 -15.22 1.43 -16.37
CA GLU A 131 -14.05 1.79 -17.18
C GLU A 131 -13.05 2.67 -16.40
N LEU A 132 -12.90 2.41 -15.10
CA LEU A 132 -11.95 3.16 -14.28
C LEU A 132 -10.53 2.95 -14.81
N ASN A 133 -9.86 4.05 -15.16
CA ASN A 133 -8.55 4.01 -15.78
C ASN A 133 -7.46 3.52 -14.79
N ILE A 134 -6.93 2.33 -15.03
CA ILE A 134 -5.81 1.76 -14.28
C ILE A 134 -4.52 2.04 -15.07
N VAL A 135 -3.85 3.14 -14.74
CA VAL A 135 -2.62 3.58 -15.43
C VAL A 135 -1.44 2.64 -15.15
N ASN A 136 -1.38 2.04 -13.97
CA ASN A 136 -0.32 1.11 -13.60
C ASN A 136 -0.59 -0.29 -14.20
N THR A 137 0.06 -0.59 -15.32
CA THR A 137 -0.13 -1.85 -16.06
C THR A 137 0.37 -3.07 -15.30
N GLU A 138 1.49 -2.97 -14.56
CA GLU A 138 1.98 -4.08 -13.73
C GLU A 138 0.96 -4.45 -12.64
N PHE A 139 0.32 -3.45 -12.04
CA PHE A 139 -0.72 -3.67 -11.05
C PHE A 139 -1.97 -4.31 -11.67
N LEU A 140 -2.38 -3.87 -12.87
CA LEU A 140 -3.48 -4.48 -13.61
C LEU A 140 -3.18 -5.96 -13.91
N GLU A 141 -2.00 -6.25 -14.43
CA GLU A 141 -1.56 -7.63 -14.71
C GLU A 141 -1.55 -8.49 -13.43
N ALA A 142 -1.09 -7.93 -12.31
CA ALA A 142 -1.08 -8.62 -11.03
C ALA A 142 -2.50 -8.95 -10.54
N ILE A 143 -3.44 -8.01 -10.65
CA ILE A 143 -4.86 -8.25 -10.35
C ILE A 143 -5.43 -9.35 -11.26
N LEU A 144 -5.22 -9.24 -12.57
CA LEU A 144 -5.75 -10.19 -13.55
C LEU A 144 -5.22 -11.61 -13.30
N LYS A 145 -3.94 -11.73 -12.96
CA LYS A 145 -3.31 -13.02 -12.62
C LYS A 145 -3.90 -13.65 -11.37
N VAL A 146 -4.18 -12.86 -10.33
CA VAL A 146 -4.80 -13.36 -9.07
C VAL A 146 -6.27 -13.71 -9.29
N SER A 147 -6.89 -13.14 -10.31
CA SER A 147 -8.30 -13.37 -10.65
C SER A 147 -8.56 -14.62 -11.50
N ASP A 148 -7.52 -15.41 -11.82
CA ASP A 148 -7.62 -16.64 -12.63
C ASP A 148 -7.08 -17.88 -11.87
N PRO A 149 -7.95 -18.71 -11.26
CA PRO A 149 -9.41 -18.58 -11.17
C PRO A 149 -9.83 -17.49 -10.18
N PRO A 150 -11.06 -16.96 -10.27
CA PRO A 150 -11.50 -15.87 -9.40
C PRO A 150 -11.40 -16.29 -7.92
N PRO A 151 -10.94 -15.38 -7.03
CA PRO A 151 -10.87 -15.70 -5.61
C PRO A 151 -12.27 -16.12 -5.12
N PRO A 152 -12.37 -17.14 -4.25
CA PRO A 152 -13.65 -17.61 -3.77
C PRO A 152 -14.43 -16.44 -3.17
N VAL A 153 -15.68 -16.29 -3.59
CA VAL A 153 -16.60 -15.34 -2.97
C VAL A 153 -16.85 -15.86 -1.56
N LEU A 154 -16.12 -15.31 -0.58
CA LEU A 154 -16.45 -15.51 0.82
C LEU A 154 -17.77 -14.77 1.05
N ILE A 155 -18.87 -15.52 0.98
CA ILE A 155 -20.16 -15.06 1.46
C ILE A 155 -20.02 -15.04 2.97
N ASP A 156 -19.63 -13.89 3.53
CA ASP A 156 -19.76 -13.67 4.98
C ASP A 156 -21.24 -13.84 5.33
N ARG A 157 -21.51 -14.83 6.18
CA ARG A 157 -22.84 -15.15 6.72
C ARG A 157 -23.14 -14.30 7.94
#